data_AF-A0A4R2SVI4-F1
#
_entry.id   AF-A0A4R2SVI4-F1
#
_cell.length_a   1.000
_cell.length_b   1.000
_cell.length_c   1.000
_cell.angle_alpha   90.00
_cell.angle_beta   90.00
_cell.angle_gamma   90.00
#
_symmetry.space_group_name_H-M   'P 1'
#
loop_
_entity.id
_entity.type
_entity.pdbx_description
1 polymer ?
#
loop_
_entity_poly.entity_id
_entity_poly.type
_entity_poly.pdbx_seq_one_letter_code
_entity_poly.pdbx_strand_id
1 'polypeptide(L)'
;MRYSAASLVSVALAIGLISQSLRAQTQEQQDRIDRVSRLVVTAPLCRSMGITVDPDLPAKVAAGLKAETAAWGMPSGRIDQLAAASADRQGKLFAQDLDTEAANAKSAAQLQKLSTILLSYGRTCVEATSDPLFSTVMQKPAGFDVKAAATKFADSMLEDGGLASWQTPAIRARGDMMMSAGICRKRIGKERSDALVAEFGRSEDIRTRDYYLKSFDIGLNDTELNFTSAQCSRLIARNRAEIAKVGTK
;
A
#
# COMPACT_ATOMS: atom_id res chain seq x y z
N MET A 1 37.58 38.70 81.12
CA MET A 1 36.26 38.28 80.61
C MET A 1 36.50 37.28 79.50
N ARG A 2 35.98 36.06 79.66
CA ARG A 2 36.24 34.88 78.83
C ARG A 2 35.28 34.89 77.63
N TYR A 3 35.80 34.81 76.41
CA TYR A 3 35.01 34.50 75.22
C TYR A 3 35.23 33.02 74.86
N SER A 4 34.15 32.24 74.92
CA SER A 4 34.10 30.82 74.54
C SER A 4 34.09 30.67 73.02
N ALA A 5 34.91 29.74 72.54
CA ALA A 5 34.82 29.12 71.22
C ALA A 5 34.09 27.77 71.32
N ALA A 6 33.77 27.19 70.13
CA ALA A 6 33.21 25.85 69.87
C ALA A 6 31.67 25.76 69.94
N SER A 7 30.92 25.13 69.03
CA SER A 7 31.21 24.33 67.83
C SER A 7 29.96 24.34 66.93
N LEU A 8 30.12 24.54 65.62
CA LEU A 8 29.07 24.31 64.62
C LEU A 8 29.09 22.82 64.25
N VAL A 9 28.04 22.09 64.62
CA VAL A 9 27.80 20.70 64.16
C VAL A 9 27.06 20.80 62.82
N SER A 10 27.80 20.61 61.72
CA SER A 10 27.21 20.39 60.40
C SER A 10 26.73 18.94 60.30
N VAL A 11 25.41 18.72 60.37
CA VAL A 11 24.80 17.45 59.97
C VAL A 11 24.75 17.42 58.45
N ALA A 12 25.75 16.77 57.84
CA ALA A 12 25.70 16.41 56.42
C ALA A 12 24.72 15.24 56.26
N LEU A 13 23.48 15.52 55.88
CA LEU A 13 22.59 14.50 55.32
C LEU A 13 23.16 14.10 53.96
N ALA A 14 23.84 12.96 53.91
CA ALA A 14 24.13 12.26 52.67
C ALA A 14 22.80 11.81 52.05
N ILE A 15 22.26 12.62 51.15
CA ILE A 15 21.24 12.17 50.20
C ILE A 15 21.96 11.17 49.29
N GLY A 16 21.88 9.89 49.67
CA GLY A 16 22.19 8.79 48.78
C GLY A 16 21.19 8.81 47.63
N LEU A 17 21.48 9.62 46.62
CA LEU A 17 20.95 9.41 45.28
C LEU A 17 21.47 8.04 44.84
N ILE A 18 20.67 7.01 45.08
CA ILE A 18 20.76 5.78 44.33
C ILE A 18 20.41 6.20 42.90
N SER A 19 21.43 6.62 42.16
CA SER A 19 21.43 6.69 40.72
C SER A 19 21.28 5.25 40.24
N GLN A 20 20.05 4.72 40.30
CA GLN A 20 19.68 3.62 39.44
C GLN A 20 19.95 4.15 38.05
N SER A 21 21.06 3.70 37.46
CA SER A 21 21.28 3.89 36.05
C SER A 21 20.07 3.28 35.37
N LEU A 22 19.12 4.14 34.96
CA LEU A 22 18.23 3.81 33.87
C LEU A 22 19.19 3.37 32.77
N ARG A 23 19.31 2.06 32.56
CA ARG A 23 20.02 1.51 31.41
C ARG A 23 19.29 2.12 30.22
N ALA A 24 19.93 3.14 29.63
CA ALA A 24 19.42 3.75 28.44
C ALA A 24 19.25 2.62 27.42
N GLN A 25 18.07 2.58 26.81
CA GLN A 25 17.77 1.65 25.73
C GLN A 25 18.92 1.69 24.72
N THR A 26 19.45 0.53 24.33
CA THR A 26 20.51 0.49 23.34
C THR A 26 19.92 0.76 21.95
N GLN A 27 20.75 1.24 21.02
CA GLN A 27 20.33 1.42 19.63
C GLN A 27 19.81 0.12 19.02
N GLU A 28 20.47 -1.01 19.30
CA GLU A 28 20.05 -2.34 18.84
C GLU A 28 18.64 -2.73 19.32
N GLN A 29 18.29 -2.41 20.56
CA GLN A 29 16.96 -2.66 21.11
C GLN A 29 15.91 -1.79 20.42
N GLN A 30 16.23 -0.51 20.16
CA GLN A 30 15.33 0.40 19.44
C GLN A 30 15.15 -0.05 17.98
N ASP A 31 16.23 -0.43 17.30
CA ASP A 31 16.20 -0.94 15.92
C ASP A 31 15.38 -2.22 15.81
N ARG A 32 15.47 -3.10 16.82
CA ARG A 32 14.67 -4.33 16.87
C ARG A 32 13.18 -4.02 17.03
N ILE A 33 12.83 -3.11 17.94
CA ILE A 33 11.43 -2.66 18.12
C ILE A 33 10.92 -2.01 16.82
N ASP A 34 11.70 -1.12 16.21
CA ASP A 34 11.31 -0.44 14.97
C ASP A 34 11.14 -1.41 13.81
N ARG A 35 12.00 -2.43 13.69
CA ARG A 35 11.83 -3.50 12.71
C ARG A 35 10.53 -4.26 12.93
N VAL A 36 10.28 -4.74 14.15
CA VAL A 36 9.06 -5.51 14.46
C VAL A 36 7.81 -4.67 14.18
N SER A 37 7.79 -3.42 14.62
CA SER A 37 6.67 -2.51 14.37
C SER A 37 6.44 -2.26 12.88
N ARG A 38 7.50 -2.07 12.08
CA ARG A 38 7.41 -1.95 10.62
C ARG A 38 6.81 -3.21 9.98
N LEU A 39 7.24 -4.39 10.40
CA LEU A 39 6.75 -5.67 9.87
C LEU A 39 5.27 -5.92 10.24
N VAL A 40 4.85 -5.59 11.47
CA VAL A 40 3.43 -5.66 11.89
C VAL A 40 2.56 -4.74 11.04
N VAL A 41 2.97 -3.47 10.87
CA VAL A 41 2.20 -2.47 10.12
C VAL A 41 2.05 -2.86 8.64
N THR A 42 3.07 -3.49 8.06
CA THR A 42 3.06 -3.87 6.64
C THR A 42 2.39 -5.22 6.37
N ALA A 43 2.11 -6.04 7.39
CA ALA A 43 1.53 -7.37 7.23
C ALA A 43 0.20 -7.41 6.43
N PRO A 44 -0.75 -6.47 6.60
CA PRO A 44 -1.96 -6.43 5.76
C PRO A 44 -1.65 -6.27 4.27
N LEU A 45 -0.67 -5.44 3.91
CA LEU A 45 -0.22 -5.28 2.53
C LEU A 45 0.44 -6.56 2.01
N CYS A 46 1.25 -7.22 2.84
CA CYS A 46 1.87 -8.50 2.48
C CYS A 46 0.82 -9.56 2.13
N ARG A 47 -0.30 -9.60 2.87
CA ARG A 47 -1.44 -10.45 2.54
C ARG A 47 -2.01 -10.13 1.16
N SER A 48 -2.21 -8.85 0.85
CA SER A 48 -2.68 -8.42 -0.47
C SER A 48 -1.72 -8.76 -1.62
N MET A 49 -0.42 -8.87 -1.33
CA MET A 49 0.60 -9.33 -2.28
C MET A 49 0.68 -10.87 -2.40
N GLY A 50 -0.11 -11.62 -1.62
CA GLY A 50 -0.18 -13.09 -1.69
C GLY A 50 0.69 -13.83 -0.68
N ILE A 51 1.27 -13.14 0.31
CA ILE A 51 1.88 -13.81 1.47
C ILE A 51 0.77 -14.34 2.37
N THR A 52 0.91 -15.57 2.84
CA THR A 52 0.00 -16.12 3.85
C THR A 52 0.33 -15.48 5.18
N VAL A 53 -0.66 -14.81 5.80
CA VAL A 53 -0.51 -14.09 7.06
C VAL A 53 -1.54 -14.61 8.05
N ASP A 54 -1.06 -15.15 9.16
CA ASP A 54 -1.87 -15.64 10.28
C ASP A 54 -2.84 -14.55 10.78
N PRO A 55 -4.13 -14.85 10.98
CA PRO A 55 -5.10 -13.88 11.48
C PRO A 55 -4.74 -13.32 12.87
N ASP A 56 -4.10 -14.12 13.72
CA ASP A 56 -3.68 -13.75 15.07
C ASP A 56 -2.25 -13.20 15.13
N LEU A 57 -1.67 -12.81 13.98
CA LEU A 57 -0.32 -12.27 13.89
C LEU A 57 -0.02 -11.19 14.94
N PRO A 58 -0.87 -10.17 15.18
CA PRO A 58 -0.56 -9.14 16.18
C PRO A 58 -0.35 -9.73 17.58
N ALA A 59 -1.18 -10.68 17.99
CA ALA A 59 -1.08 -11.31 19.30
C ALA A 59 0.14 -12.23 19.41
N LYS A 60 0.41 -13.04 18.37
CA LYS A 60 1.55 -13.96 18.33
C LYS A 60 2.89 -13.22 18.31
N VAL A 61 2.98 -12.14 17.52
CA VAL A 61 4.18 -11.29 17.47
C VAL A 61 4.38 -10.53 18.78
N ALA A 62 3.32 -10.00 19.41
CA ALA A 62 3.42 -9.35 20.71
C ALA A 62 3.94 -10.31 21.80
N ALA A 63 3.40 -11.54 21.83
CA ALA A 63 3.87 -12.57 22.75
C ALA A 63 5.34 -12.97 22.49
N GLY A 64 5.71 -13.16 21.24
CA GLY A 64 7.09 -13.47 20.84
C GLY A 64 8.07 -12.34 21.15
N LEU A 65 7.70 -11.09 20.88
CA LEU A 65 8.50 -9.91 21.24
C LEU A 65 8.69 -9.81 22.76
N LYS A 66 7.63 -10.03 23.54
CA LYS A 66 7.72 -10.06 25.01
C LYS A 66 8.70 -11.13 25.50
N ALA A 67 8.72 -12.31 24.88
CA ALA A 67 9.68 -13.36 25.20
C ALA A 67 11.11 -12.97 24.80
N GLU A 68 11.31 -12.42 23.60
CA GLU A 68 12.62 -11.97 23.09
C GLU A 68 13.23 -10.87 23.98
N THR A 69 12.39 -9.92 24.41
CA THR A 69 12.79 -8.75 25.21
C THR A 69 12.94 -9.04 26.70
N ALA A 70 12.56 -10.22 27.19
CA ALA A 70 12.62 -10.55 28.62
C ALA A 70 14.05 -10.44 29.19
N ALA A 71 15.06 -10.74 28.37
CA ALA A 71 16.48 -10.64 28.76
C ALA A 71 17.01 -9.20 28.78
N TRP A 72 16.26 -8.21 28.28
CA TRP A 72 16.74 -6.83 28.13
C TRP A 72 16.71 -6.03 29.44
N GLY A 73 16.11 -6.60 30.49
CA GLY A 73 16.00 -5.93 31.80
C GLY A 73 15.11 -4.68 31.78
N MET A 74 14.24 -4.55 30.77
CA MET A 74 13.28 -3.46 30.63
C MET A 74 11.90 -3.90 31.15
N PRO A 75 11.15 -3.05 31.87
CA PRO A 75 9.78 -3.36 32.25
C PRO A 75 8.91 -3.66 31.02
N SER A 76 8.09 -4.71 31.06
CA SER A 76 7.27 -5.11 29.91
C SER A 76 6.37 -3.98 29.41
N GLY A 77 5.78 -3.20 30.32
CA GLY A 77 4.96 -2.05 29.95
C GLY A 77 5.73 -0.95 29.20
N ARG A 78 7.05 -0.85 29.38
CA ARG A 78 7.89 0.07 28.60
C ARG A 78 8.14 -0.45 27.19
N ILE A 79 8.35 -1.75 27.02
CA ILE A 79 8.46 -2.39 25.70
C ILE A 79 7.17 -2.22 24.90
N ASP A 80 6.01 -2.47 25.54
CA ASP A 80 4.70 -2.30 24.90
C ASP A 80 4.49 -0.85 24.44
N GLN A 81 4.86 0.12 25.29
CA GLN A 81 4.76 1.54 24.97
C GLN A 81 5.67 1.96 23.80
N LEU A 82 6.91 1.44 23.75
CA LEU A 82 7.86 1.71 22.66
C LEU A 82 7.40 1.06 21.34
N ALA A 83 6.91 -0.18 21.39
CA ALA A 83 6.38 -0.89 20.23
C ALA A 83 5.15 -0.18 19.64
N ALA A 84 4.22 0.26 20.50
CA ALA A 84 3.05 1.03 20.09
C ALA A 84 3.43 2.39 19.47
N ALA A 85 4.34 3.14 20.10
CA ALA A 85 4.81 4.41 19.55
C ALA A 85 5.54 4.24 18.21
N SER A 86 6.31 3.16 18.06
CA SER A 86 6.95 2.84 16.79
C SER A 86 5.94 2.42 15.72
N ALA A 87 4.95 1.59 16.08
CA ALA A 87 3.90 1.17 15.16
C ALA A 87 3.06 2.37 14.67
N ASP A 88 2.76 3.33 15.54
CA ASP A 88 2.09 4.59 15.15
C ASP A 88 2.92 5.38 14.14
N ARG A 89 4.24 5.53 14.36
CA ARG A 89 5.14 6.20 13.39
C ARG A 89 5.17 5.47 12.05
N GLN A 90 5.36 4.15 12.07
CA GLN A 90 5.41 3.33 10.86
C GLN A 90 4.08 3.35 10.11
N GLY A 91 2.94 3.33 10.83
CA GLY A 91 1.60 3.42 10.24
C GLY A 91 1.37 4.75 9.53
N LYS A 92 1.84 5.87 10.10
CA LYS A 92 1.78 7.18 9.46
C LYS A 92 2.62 7.26 8.19
N LEU A 93 3.85 6.75 8.22
CA LEU A 93 4.72 6.69 7.04
C LEU A 93 4.10 5.82 5.94
N PHE A 94 3.61 4.64 6.32
CA PHE A 94 2.94 3.71 5.41
C PHE A 94 1.72 4.34 4.73
N ALA A 95 0.85 5.01 5.51
CA ALA A 95 -0.31 5.72 4.98
C ALA A 95 0.11 6.87 4.07
N GLN A 96 1.11 7.67 4.46
CA GLN A 96 1.61 8.76 3.63
C GLN A 96 2.16 8.26 2.28
N ASP A 97 2.95 7.19 2.29
CA ASP A 97 3.50 6.60 1.06
C ASP A 97 2.41 6.09 0.13
N LEU A 98 1.37 5.44 0.66
CA LEU A 98 0.29 4.89 -0.16
C LEU A 98 -0.74 5.94 -0.57
N ASP A 99 -1.22 6.79 0.33
CA ASP A 99 -2.26 7.78 0.03
C ASP A 99 -1.75 8.83 -0.94
N THR A 100 -0.52 9.33 -0.74
CA THR A 100 0.08 10.32 -1.64
C THR A 100 0.23 9.75 -3.04
N GLU A 101 0.63 8.50 -3.18
CA GLU A 101 0.97 7.93 -4.49
C GLU A 101 -0.24 7.31 -5.18
N ALA A 102 -1.19 6.73 -4.44
CA ALA A 102 -2.47 6.31 -4.97
C ALA A 102 -3.31 7.49 -5.47
N ALA A 103 -3.36 8.60 -4.73
CA ALA A 103 -4.06 9.81 -5.16
C ALA A 103 -3.44 10.45 -6.41
N ASN A 104 -2.12 10.27 -6.59
CA ASN A 104 -1.37 10.84 -7.69
C ASN A 104 -1.19 9.91 -8.88
N ALA A 105 -1.44 8.61 -8.81
CA ALA A 105 -1.19 7.68 -9.91
C ALA A 105 -2.18 7.83 -11.09
N LYS A 106 -1.99 8.89 -11.89
CA LYS A 106 -2.82 9.23 -13.07
C LYS A 106 -2.05 9.19 -14.40
N SER A 107 -0.78 8.77 -14.37
CA SER A 107 0.08 8.72 -15.56
C SER A 107 1.09 7.59 -15.50
N ALA A 108 1.63 7.20 -16.66
CA ALA A 108 2.62 6.13 -16.77
C ALA A 108 3.90 6.36 -15.93
N ALA A 109 4.32 7.60 -15.75
CA ALA A 109 5.45 7.94 -14.88
C ALA A 109 5.13 7.71 -13.39
N GLN A 110 3.88 7.96 -12.98
CA GLN A 110 3.43 7.74 -11.61
C GLN A 110 3.21 6.23 -11.33
N LEU A 111 2.86 5.43 -12.35
CA LEU A 111 2.85 3.97 -12.24
C LEU A 111 4.21 3.38 -11.89
N GLN A 112 5.28 3.91 -12.49
CA GLN A 112 6.64 3.46 -12.19
C GLN A 112 7.03 3.78 -10.75
N LYS A 113 6.59 4.94 -10.22
CA LYS A 113 6.78 5.33 -8.82
C LYS A 113 6.01 4.40 -7.88
N LEU A 114 4.72 4.19 -8.12
CA LEU A 114 3.90 3.29 -7.30
C LEU A 114 4.45 1.85 -7.31
N SER A 115 4.86 1.35 -8.49
CA SER A 115 5.49 0.03 -8.61
C SER A 115 6.81 -0.06 -7.82
N THR A 116 7.60 1.02 -7.79
CA THR A 116 8.85 1.07 -7.02
C THR A 116 8.59 1.02 -5.51
N ILE A 117 7.58 1.76 -5.05
CA ILE A 117 7.17 1.80 -3.64
C ILE A 117 6.62 0.43 -3.22
N LEU A 118 5.71 -0.14 -4.00
CA LEU A 118 5.17 -1.46 -3.74
C LEU A 118 6.22 -2.56 -3.80
N LEU A 119 7.23 -2.44 -4.66
CA LEU A 119 8.38 -3.34 -4.66
C LEU A 119 9.20 -3.21 -3.37
N SER A 120 9.39 -2.00 -2.86
CA SER A 120 10.04 -1.77 -1.56
C SER A 120 9.28 -2.48 -0.44
N TYR A 121 7.96 -2.32 -0.39
CA TYR A 121 7.11 -3.02 0.57
C TYR A 121 7.10 -4.55 0.36
N GLY A 122 7.11 -5.02 -0.89
CA GLY A 122 7.24 -6.44 -1.20
C GLY A 122 8.53 -7.04 -0.65
N ARG A 123 9.65 -6.31 -0.68
CA ARG A 123 10.91 -6.73 -0.04
C ARG A 123 10.77 -6.80 1.47
N THR A 124 10.08 -5.85 2.10
CA THR A 124 9.74 -5.91 3.54
C THR A 124 8.90 -7.15 3.86
N CYS A 125 7.98 -7.54 2.98
CA CYS A 125 7.19 -8.77 3.15
C CYS A 125 8.05 -10.04 3.07
N VAL A 126 9.04 -10.08 2.16
CA VAL A 126 10.01 -11.18 2.09
C VAL A 126 10.90 -11.20 3.34
N GLU A 127 11.34 -10.05 3.83
CA GLU A 127 12.07 -9.90 5.09
C GLU A 127 11.26 -10.49 6.25
N ALA A 128 9.97 -10.17 6.36
CA ALA A 128 9.09 -10.70 7.39
C ALA A 128 9.09 -12.24 7.40
N THR A 129 9.08 -12.87 6.23
CA THR A 129 9.07 -14.35 6.14
C THR A 129 10.37 -15.01 6.62
N SER A 130 11.44 -14.22 6.81
CA SER A 130 12.74 -14.69 7.31
C SER A 130 13.01 -14.24 8.75
N ASP A 131 12.19 -13.35 9.32
CA ASP A 131 12.34 -12.89 10.70
C ASP A 131 11.92 -14.00 11.68
N PRO A 132 12.69 -14.28 12.75
CA PRO A 132 12.34 -15.34 13.70
C PRO A 132 10.95 -15.17 14.35
N LEU A 133 10.48 -13.94 14.59
CA LEU A 133 9.15 -13.71 15.16
C LEU A 133 8.02 -13.89 14.14
N PHE A 134 8.30 -13.64 12.86
CA PHE A 134 7.26 -13.59 11.82
C PHE A 134 7.24 -14.85 10.94
N SER A 135 8.35 -15.55 10.77
CA SER A 135 8.47 -16.73 9.90
C SER A 135 7.50 -17.87 10.23
N THR A 136 7.02 -17.94 11.48
CA THR A 136 6.01 -18.93 11.91
C THR A 136 4.57 -18.50 11.60
N VAL A 137 4.34 -17.20 11.40
CA VAL A 137 3.01 -16.58 11.19
C VAL A 137 2.86 -15.91 9.82
N MET A 138 3.95 -15.83 9.05
CA MET A 138 4.01 -15.29 7.70
C MET A 138 4.80 -16.24 6.81
N GLN A 139 4.14 -16.75 5.77
CA GLN A 139 4.73 -17.71 4.85
C GLN A 139 4.60 -17.22 3.42
N LYS A 140 5.72 -17.25 2.70
CA LYS A 140 5.72 -17.01 1.25
C LYS A 140 5.26 -18.27 0.53
N PRO A 141 4.38 -18.17 -0.48
CA PRO A 141 4.02 -19.32 -1.30
C PRO A 141 5.21 -19.81 -2.12
N ALA A 142 5.16 -21.07 -2.55
CA ALA A 142 6.16 -21.63 -3.46
C ALA A 142 6.19 -20.81 -4.77
N GLY A 143 7.40 -20.48 -5.25
CA GLY A 143 7.57 -19.68 -6.46
C GLY A 143 7.20 -18.19 -6.32
N PHE A 144 7.08 -17.66 -5.10
CA PHE A 144 6.79 -16.23 -4.88
C PHE A 144 7.83 -15.32 -5.55
N ASP A 145 7.38 -14.54 -6.53
CA ASP A 145 8.14 -13.47 -7.17
C ASP A 145 7.66 -12.11 -6.63
N VAL A 146 8.54 -11.45 -5.87
CA VAL A 146 8.26 -10.16 -5.24
C VAL A 146 7.94 -9.05 -6.25
N LYS A 147 8.59 -9.08 -7.43
CA LYS A 147 8.37 -8.10 -8.48
C LYS A 147 7.03 -8.34 -9.15
N ALA A 148 6.71 -9.59 -9.48
CA ALA A 148 5.42 -9.95 -10.06
C ALA A 148 4.26 -9.63 -9.10
N ALA A 149 4.41 -9.94 -7.81
CA ALA A 149 3.41 -9.64 -6.78
C ALA A 149 3.18 -8.12 -6.63
N ALA A 150 4.26 -7.34 -6.53
CA ALA A 150 4.18 -5.89 -6.43
C ALA A 150 3.53 -5.25 -7.67
N THR A 151 3.91 -5.69 -8.89
CA THR A 151 3.28 -5.23 -10.13
C THR A 151 1.82 -5.61 -10.21
N LYS A 152 1.46 -6.85 -9.84
CA LYS A 152 0.06 -7.29 -9.84
C LYS A 152 -0.79 -6.46 -8.87
N PHE A 153 -0.26 -6.16 -7.69
CA PHE A 153 -0.96 -5.33 -6.72
C PHE A 153 -1.08 -3.89 -7.21
N ALA A 154 -0.01 -3.31 -7.76
CA ALA A 154 -0.06 -1.99 -8.40
C ALA A 154 -1.15 -1.95 -9.49
N ASP A 155 -1.12 -2.91 -10.41
CA ASP A 155 -2.11 -3.03 -11.49
C ASP A 155 -3.54 -3.04 -10.93
N SER A 156 -3.80 -3.78 -9.85
CA SER A 156 -5.14 -3.84 -9.26
C SER A 156 -5.66 -2.49 -8.74
N MET A 157 -4.77 -1.59 -8.32
CA MET A 157 -5.13 -0.25 -7.87
C MET A 157 -5.41 0.71 -9.05
N LEU A 158 -4.95 0.36 -10.25
CA LEU A 158 -4.83 1.27 -11.40
C LEU A 158 -5.68 0.84 -12.59
N GLU A 159 -6.16 -0.40 -12.56
CA GLU A 159 -6.95 -1.04 -13.61
C GLU A 159 -8.19 -0.22 -13.97
N ASP A 160 -8.89 0.31 -12.95
CA ASP A 160 -10.10 1.12 -13.12
C ASP A 160 -9.81 2.47 -13.77
N GLY A 161 -8.62 3.03 -13.53
CA GLY A 161 -8.15 4.24 -14.18
C GLY A 161 -7.60 4.02 -15.60
N GLY A 162 -7.55 2.78 -16.09
CA GLY A 162 -6.92 2.48 -17.37
C GLY A 162 -5.40 2.66 -17.32
N LEU A 163 -4.76 2.45 -16.16
CA LEU A 163 -3.33 2.67 -15.99
C LEU A 163 -2.60 1.44 -15.46
N ALA A 164 -3.20 0.26 -15.42
CA ALA A 164 -2.46 -0.95 -15.15
C ALA A 164 -1.39 -1.21 -16.23
N SER A 165 -0.27 -1.82 -15.85
CA SER A 165 0.90 -2.01 -16.73
C SER A 165 0.59 -2.81 -17.99
N TRP A 166 -0.40 -3.71 -17.93
CA TRP A 166 -0.87 -4.50 -19.06
C TRP A 166 -1.80 -3.71 -20.01
N GLN A 167 -2.35 -2.57 -19.57
CA GLN A 167 -3.24 -1.72 -20.39
C GLN A 167 -2.41 -0.83 -21.32
N THR A 168 -1.94 -1.44 -22.41
CA THR A 168 -1.20 -0.75 -23.48
C THR A 168 -1.99 0.44 -24.05
N PRO A 169 -1.35 1.40 -24.74
CA PRO A 169 -2.06 2.48 -25.43
C PRO A 169 -3.21 1.97 -26.34
N ALA A 170 -3.01 0.84 -27.02
CA ALA A 170 -4.03 0.22 -27.86
C ALA A 170 -5.22 -0.32 -27.05
N ILE A 171 -4.96 -0.97 -25.91
CA ILE A 171 -6.01 -1.46 -25.01
C ILE A 171 -6.80 -0.27 -24.44
N ARG A 172 -6.11 0.78 -23.97
CA ARG A 172 -6.76 1.97 -23.39
C ARG A 172 -7.65 2.69 -24.40
N ALA A 173 -7.18 2.90 -25.63
CA ALA A 173 -7.97 3.54 -26.67
C ALA A 173 -9.27 2.76 -26.99
N ARG A 174 -9.22 1.43 -26.93
CA ARG A 174 -10.41 0.58 -27.07
C ARG A 174 -11.30 0.65 -25.82
N GLY A 175 -10.74 0.68 -24.62
CA GLY A 175 -11.47 0.95 -23.37
C GLY A 175 -12.24 2.27 -23.42
N ASP A 176 -11.62 3.36 -23.88
CA ASP A 176 -12.26 4.67 -24.07
C ASP A 176 -13.42 4.62 -25.07
N MET A 177 -13.27 3.83 -26.14
CA MET A 177 -14.37 3.57 -27.09
C MET A 177 -15.53 2.83 -26.42
N MET A 178 -15.24 1.81 -25.61
CA MET A 178 -16.26 1.06 -24.88
C MET A 178 -17.02 1.94 -23.89
N MET A 179 -16.30 2.76 -23.11
CA MET A 179 -16.88 3.78 -22.24
C MET A 179 -17.81 4.71 -23.01
N SER A 180 -17.34 5.23 -24.15
CA SER A 180 -18.13 6.13 -24.99
C SER A 180 -19.36 5.45 -25.59
N ALA A 181 -19.27 4.17 -25.96
CA ALA A 181 -20.39 3.39 -26.46
C ALA A 181 -21.48 3.20 -25.38
N GLY A 182 -21.09 3.05 -24.11
CA GLY A 182 -21.99 3.03 -22.96
C GLY A 182 -22.67 4.38 -22.72
N ILE A 183 -21.87 5.44 -22.50
CA ILE A 183 -22.35 6.82 -22.23
C ILE A 183 -23.31 7.28 -23.32
N CYS A 184 -22.94 7.06 -24.59
CA CYS A 184 -23.71 7.55 -25.72
C CYS A 184 -24.89 6.67 -26.12
N ARG A 185 -25.10 5.50 -25.49
CA ARG A 185 -26.12 4.53 -25.91
C ARG A 185 -27.51 5.14 -26.01
N LYS A 186 -27.90 5.98 -25.04
CA LYS A 186 -29.20 6.67 -25.04
C LYS A 186 -29.38 7.64 -26.22
N ARG A 187 -28.28 8.13 -26.81
CA ARG A 187 -28.28 9.12 -27.91
C ARG A 187 -28.09 8.51 -29.28
N ILE A 188 -27.24 7.49 -29.40
CA ILE A 188 -26.95 6.83 -30.68
C ILE A 188 -27.84 5.59 -30.91
N GLY A 189 -28.57 5.14 -29.89
CA GLY A 189 -29.40 3.95 -29.93
C GLY A 189 -28.63 2.67 -29.61
N LYS A 190 -29.38 1.64 -29.18
CA LYS A 190 -28.86 0.32 -28.81
C LYS A 190 -28.04 -0.33 -29.94
N GLU A 191 -28.57 -0.36 -31.15
CA GLU A 191 -27.94 -1.02 -32.30
C GLU A 191 -26.54 -0.45 -32.61
N ARG A 192 -26.40 0.87 -32.69
CA ARG A 192 -25.10 1.51 -32.97
C ARG A 192 -24.11 1.31 -31.84
N SER A 193 -24.57 1.36 -30.60
CA SER A 193 -23.77 1.10 -29.42
C SER A 193 -23.29 -0.36 -29.40
N ASP A 194 -24.17 -1.34 -29.67
CA ASP A 194 -23.83 -2.77 -29.75
C ASP A 194 -22.86 -3.06 -30.91
N ALA A 195 -22.96 -2.34 -32.04
CA ALA A 195 -21.99 -2.45 -33.12
C ALA A 195 -20.57 -2.01 -32.70
N LEU A 196 -20.45 -0.93 -31.92
CA LEU A 196 -19.16 -0.51 -31.34
C LEU A 196 -18.62 -1.55 -30.37
N VAL A 197 -19.47 -2.16 -29.54
CA VAL A 197 -19.08 -3.26 -28.65
C VAL A 197 -18.59 -4.47 -29.45
N ALA A 198 -19.29 -4.83 -30.53
CA ALA A 198 -18.91 -5.95 -31.38
C ALA A 198 -17.57 -5.72 -32.10
N GLU A 199 -17.30 -4.48 -32.52
CA GLU A 199 -16.07 -4.09 -33.21
C GLU A 199 -14.87 -3.95 -32.24
N PHE A 200 -15.06 -3.26 -31.11
CA PHE A 200 -13.96 -2.85 -30.24
C PHE A 200 -13.90 -3.56 -28.88
N GLY A 201 -14.93 -4.30 -28.48
CA GLY A 201 -14.99 -4.99 -27.17
C GLY A 201 -14.43 -6.42 -27.16
N ARG A 202 -13.96 -6.95 -28.29
CA ARG A 202 -13.47 -8.34 -28.38
C ARG A 202 -11.99 -8.48 -28.04
N SER A 203 -11.65 -9.44 -27.20
CA SER A 203 -10.26 -9.84 -26.94
C SER A 203 -10.20 -11.33 -26.64
N GLU A 204 -9.14 -11.99 -27.13
CA GLU A 204 -8.81 -13.38 -26.74
C GLU A 204 -8.30 -13.43 -25.31
N ASP A 205 -7.55 -12.41 -24.88
CA ASP A 205 -7.17 -12.23 -23.49
C ASP A 205 -8.39 -11.86 -22.63
N ILE A 206 -8.69 -12.71 -21.65
CA ILE A 206 -9.85 -12.59 -20.76
C ILE A 206 -9.81 -11.28 -19.98
N ARG A 207 -8.65 -10.92 -19.43
CA ARG A 207 -8.49 -9.72 -18.60
C ARG A 207 -8.78 -8.44 -19.40
N THR A 208 -8.26 -8.37 -20.62
CA THR A 208 -8.51 -7.27 -21.55
C THR A 208 -9.98 -7.18 -21.93
N ARG A 209 -10.63 -8.32 -22.19
CA ARG A 209 -12.07 -8.36 -22.47
C ARG A 209 -12.90 -7.86 -21.29
N ASP A 210 -12.58 -8.29 -20.08
CA ASP A 210 -13.30 -7.89 -18.87
C ASP A 210 -13.18 -6.39 -18.61
N TYR A 211 -12.00 -5.80 -18.85
CA TYR A 211 -11.81 -4.34 -18.80
C TYR A 211 -12.66 -3.58 -19.83
N TYR A 212 -12.79 -4.09 -21.05
CA TYR A 212 -13.65 -3.49 -22.08
C TYR A 212 -15.12 -3.53 -21.67
N LEU A 213 -15.60 -4.66 -21.17
CA LEU A 213 -16.97 -4.82 -20.71
C LEU A 213 -17.25 -3.93 -19.50
N LYS A 214 -16.35 -3.91 -18.50
CA LYS A 214 -16.45 -3.02 -17.34
C LYS A 214 -16.50 -1.56 -17.76
N SER A 215 -15.65 -1.15 -18.71
CA SER A 215 -15.63 0.24 -19.22
C SER A 215 -16.96 0.61 -19.88
N PHE A 216 -17.55 -0.31 -20.66
CA PHE A 216 -18.89 -0.13 -21.22
C PHE A 216 -19.97 0.02 -20.14
N ASP A 217 -19.95 -0.86 -19.14
CA ASP A 217 -20.93 -0.85 -18.05
C ASP A 217 -20.83 0.41 -17.19
N ILE A 218 -19.61 0.90 -16.91
CA ILE A 218 -19.41 2.20 -16.25
C ILE A 218 -20.08 3.29 -17.07
N GLY A 219 -19.81 3.34 -18.38
CA GLY A 219 -20.40 4.36 -19.25
C GLY A 219 -21.92 4.26 -19.36
N LEU A 220 -22.46 3.05 -19.38
CA LEU A 220 -23.90 2.80 -19.45
C LEU A 220 -24.63 3.29 -18.19
N ASN A 221 -23.97 3.15 -17.04
CA ASN A 221 -24.50 3.53 -15.73
C ASN A 221 -24.16 4.98 -15.34
N ASP A 222 -23.38 5.69 -16.15
CA ASP A 222 -23.07 7.10 -15.93
C ASP A 222 -24.34 7.96 -16.14
N THR A 223 -24.79 8.60 -15.06
CA THR A 223 -25.95 9.49 -15.06
C THR A 223 -25.58 10.97 -15.15
N GLU A 224 -24.30 11.32 -15.03
CA GLU A 224 -23.82 12.69 -15.00
C GLU A 224 -23.50 13.20 -16.42
N LEU A 225 -22.95 12.34 -17.27
CA LEU A 225 -22.57 12.68 -18.64
C LEU A 225 -23.76 12.61 -19.60
N ASN A 226 -24.45 13.73 -19.76
CA ASN A 226 -25.60 13.87 -20.66
C ASN A 226 -25.23 14.49 -22.02
N PHE A 227 -24.45 13.78 -22.83
CA PHE A 227 -24.06 14.28 -24.15
C PHE A 227 -25.24 14.40 -25.13
N THR A 228 -25.13 15.34 -26.06
CA THR A 228 -25.97 15.43 -27.27
C THR A 228 -25.49 14.44 -28.33
N SER A 229 -26.33 14.13 -29.32
CA SER A 229 -25.95 13.24 -30.43
C SER A 229 -24.72 13.75 -31.18
N ALA A 230 -24.57 15.06 -31.36
CA ALA A 230 -23.40 15.65 -32.01
C ALA A 230 -22.12 15.48 -31.16
N GLN A 231 -22.21 15.65 -29.83
CA GLN A 231 -21.08 15.36 -28.93
C GLN A 231 -20.69 13.89 -28.96
N CYS A 232 -21.67 12.99 -28.97
CA CYS A 232 -21.43 11.56 -29.11
C CYS A 232 -20.74 11.18 -30.41
N SER A 233 -21.19 11.71 -31.56
CA SER A 233 -20.53 11.49 -32.84
C SER A 233 -19.07 11.98 -32.84
N ARG A 234 -18.80 13.16 -32.24
CA ARG A 234 -17.43 13.67 -32.11
C ARG A 234 -16.57 12.81 -31.20
N LEU A 235 -17.10 12.37 -30.07
CA LEU A 235 -16.38 11.51 -29.12
C LEU A 235 -16.01 10.17 -29.75
N ILE A 236 -16.95 9.52 -30.42
CA ILE A 236 -16.73 8.26 -31.14
C ILE A 236 -15.70 8.45 -32.27
N ALA A 237 -15.82 9.52 -33.06
CA ALA A 237 -14.86 9.81 -34.12
C ALA A 237 -13.44 10.03 -33.58
N ARG A 238 -13.29 10.77 -32.47
CA ARG A 238 -12.02 10.97 -31.77
C ARG A 238 -11.41 9.63 -31.35
N ASN A 239 -12.21 8.76 -30.72
CA ASN A 239 -11.71 7.47 -30.24
C ASN A 239 -11.34 6.54 -31.40
N ARG A 240 -12.10 6.54 -32.52
CA ARG A 240 -11.71 5.80 -33.73
C ARG A 240 -10.35 6.28 -34.27
N ALA A 241 -10.12 7.58 -34.30
CA ALA A 241 -8.85 8.16 -34.74
C ALA A 241 -7.68 7.76 -33.82
N GLU A 242 -7.87 7.80 -32.49
CA GLU A 242 -6.83 7.37 -31.55
C GLU A 242 -6.54 5.87 -31.68
N ILE A 243 -7.57 5.01 -31.82
CA ILE A 243 -7.38 3.57 -32.07
C ILE A 243 -6.55 3.34 -33.35
N ALA A 244 -6.87 4.03 -34.44
CA ALA A 244 -6.12 3.92 -35.69
C ALA A 244 -4.66 4.37 -35.54
N LYS A 245 -4.41 5.42 -34.77
CA LYS A 245 -3.06 5.96 -34.52
C LYS A 245 -2.20 5.02 -33.68
N VAL A 246 -2.77 4.33 -32.70
CA VAL A 246 -2.02 3.39 -31.83
C VAL A 246 -1.89 1.99 -32.44
N GLY A 247 -2.76 1.62 -33.40
CA GLY A 247 -2.69 0.33 -34.12
C GLY A 247 -1.74 0.31 -35.32
N THR A 248 -1.19 1.46 -35.72
CA THR A 248 -0.26 1.60 -36.86
C THR A 248 1.21 1.74 -36.44
N LYS A 249 1.52 1.57 -35.15
CA LYS A 249 2.87 1.54 -34.57
C LYS A 249 3.17 0.15 -34.01
#